data_AF-A0A917SS77-F1
#
_entry.id   AF-A0A917SS77-F1
#
_cell.length_a   1.000
_cell.length_b   1.000
_cell.length_c   1.000
_cell.angle_alpha   90.00
_cell.angle_beta   90.00
_cell.angle_gamma   90.00
#
_symmetry.space_group_name_H-M   'P 1'
#
loop_
_entity.id
_entity.type
_entity.pdbx_description
1 polymer ?
#
loop_
_entity_poly.entity_id
_entity_poly.type
_entity_poly.pdbx_seq_one_letter_code
_entity_poly.pdbx_strand_id
1 'polypeptide(L)'
;MADHPHVPRPVVPTSVPRTPLCDRPGLPQSVRGTVHRLSRELPVDRRTIRSVALHCHTDLTSGNAPPAALDELVERLARLRLTDALRGRPNQR
;
A
#
# COMPACT_ATOMS: atom_id res chain seq x y z
N MET A 1 63.03 10.67 -18.11
CA MET A 1 61.60 10.81 -18.39
C MET A 1 61.13 9.51 -19.01
N ALA A 2 60.34 8.70 -18.30
CA ALA A 2 59.82 7.44 -18.78
C ALA A 2 58.29 7.49 -18.70
N ASP A 3 57.66 7.55 -19.87
CA ASP A 3 56.23 7.51 -20.10
C ASP A 3 55.76 6.06 -19.88
N HIS A 4 54.89 5.82 -18.90
CA HIS A 4 54.30 4.49 -18.68
C HIS A 4 53.02 4.35 -19.51
N PRO A 5 52.82 3.24 -20.27
CA PRO A 5 51.59 3.03 -21.02
C PRO A 5 50.40 2.77 -20.09
N HIS A 6 49.32 3.52 -20.30
CA HIS A 6 48.09 3.46 -19.53
C HIS A 6 47.12 2.44 -20.13
N VAL A 7 46.82 1.34 -19.44
CA VAL A 7 45.59 0.56 -19.69
C VAL A 7 45.07 -0.08 -18.39
N PRO A 8 43.88 0.33 -17.93
CA PRO A 8 42.93 -0.64 -17.40
C PRO A 8 41.64 -0.64 -18.23
N ARG A 9 41.25 -1.85 -18.63
CA ARG A 9 40.07 -2.17 -19.45
C ARG A 9 38.78 -1.78 -18.71
N PRO A 10 37.74 -1.28 -19.39
CA PRO A 10 36.43 -1.03 -18.77
C PRO A 10 35.81 -2.36 -18.33
N VAL A 11 35.70 -2.54 -17.01
CA VAL A 11 34.91 -3.61 -16.39
C VAL A 11 33.44 -3.18 -16.47
N VAL A 12 32.63 -3.95 -17.19
CA VAL A 12 31.18 -3.75 -17.28
C VAL A 12 30.54 -4.15 -15.95
N PRO A 13 29.83 -3.26 -15.23
CA PRO A 13 28.85 -3.71 -14.26
C PRO A 13 27.57 -3.99 -15.01
N THR A 14 27.31 -5.27 -15.29
CA THR A 14 25.99 -5.77 -15.66
C THR A 14 25.07 -5.53 -14.46
N SER A 15 24.39 -4.39 -14.43
CA SER A 15 23.37 -4.10 -13.41
C SER A 15 22.18 -5.03 -13.62
N VAL A 16 22.24 -6.20 -12.98
CA VAL A 16 21.09 -7.08 -12.80
C VAL A 16 20.00 -6.26 -12.10
N PRO A 17 18.78 -6.13 -12.67
CA PRO A 17 17.67 -5.55 -11.93
C PRO A 17 17.39 -6.50 -10.77
N ARG A 18 17.81 -6.11 -9.56
CA ARG A 18 17.34 -6.76 -8.35
C ARG A 18 15.84 -6.53 -8.33
N THR A 19 15.07 -7.58 -8.59
CA THR A 19 13.70 -7.69 -8.12
C THR A 19 13.68 -7.18 -6.68
N PRO A 20 12.94 -6.12 -6.34
CA PRO A 20 12.85 -5.67 -4.96
C PRO A 20 12.23 -6.81 -4.16
N LEU A 21 13.09 -7.50 -3.41
CA LEU A 21 12.75 -8.55 -2.47
C LEU A 21 11.92 -7.88 -1.38
N CYS A 22 10.59 -8.01 -1.47
CA CYS A 22 9.58 -7.66 -0.47
C CYS A 22 10.09 -6.76 0.66
N ASP A 23 10.42 -5.51 0.32
CA ASP A 23 10.80 -4.50 1.30
C ASP A 23 9.56 -4.25 2.17
N ARG A 24 9.70 -4.42 3.49
CA ARG A 24 8.59 -4.38 4.45
C ARG A 24 7.65 -3.22 4.09
N PRO A 25 6.40 -3.49 3.65
CA PRO A 25 5.57 -2.41 3.17
C PRO A 25 5.24 -1.50 4.35
N GLY A 26 5.88 -0.34 4.40
CA GLY A 26 5.26 0.83 4.99
C GLY A 26 3.88 0.95 4.35
N LEU A 27 2.83 1.04 5.16
CA LEU A 27 1.45 1.04 4.67
C LEU A 27 1.28 2.09 3.55
N PRO A 28 0.55 1.77 2.46
CA PRO A 28 0.22 2.73 1.42
C PRO A 28 -0.39 4.01 2.00
N GLN A 29 -0.12 5.16 1.38
CA GLN A 29 -0.62 6.46 1.86
C GLN A 29 -2.14 6.49 1.96
N SER A 30 -2.84 5.92 0.96
CA SER A 30 -4.28 5.68 0.95
C SER A 30 -4.75 5.02 2.26
N VAL A 31 -4.14 3.88 2.60
CA VAL A 31 -4.46 3.08 3.79
C VAL A 31 -4.15 3.86 5.07
N ARG A 32 -3.02 4.57 5.15
CA ARG A 32 -2.67 5.37 6.35
C ARG A 32 -3.69 6.49 6.59
N GLY A 33 -4.06 7.22 5.54
CA GLY A 33 -5.05 8.30 5.59
C GLY A 33 -6.43 7.79 6.01
N THR A 34 -6.90 6.73 5.35
CA THR A 34 -8.18 6.08 5.66
C THR A 34 -8.22 5.57 7.10
N VAL A 35 -7.17 4.87 7.57
CA VAL A 35 -7.12 4.36 8.95
C VAL A 35 -7.22 5.49 9.96
N HIS A 36 -6.49 6.59 9.73
CA HIS A 36 -6.51 7.72 10.65
C HIS A 36 -7.89 8.37 10.72
N ARG A 37 -8.50 8.69 9.56
CA ARG A 37 -9.84 9.31 9.51
C ARG A 37 -10.91 8.40 10.11
N LEU A 38 -11.02 7.17 9.63
CA LEU A 38 -12.08 6.26 10.08
C LEU A 38 -11.94 5.87 11.55
N SER A 39 -10.72 5.83 12.10
CA SER A 39 -10.52 5.57 13.54
C SER A 39 -11.07 6.65 14.46
N ARG A 40 -11.32 7.86 13.94
CA ARG A 40 -11.93 8.97 14.69
C ARG A 40 -13.45 9.03 14.51
N GLU A 41 -13.97 8.43 13.46
CA GLU A 41 -15.38 8.55 13.06
C GLU A 41 -16.21 7.31 13.42
N LEU A 42 -15.58 6.13 13.41
CA LEU A 42 -16.26 4.85 13.64
C LEU A 42 -15.77 4.22 14.94
N PRO A 43 -16.67 3.62 15.75
CA PRO A 43 -16.30 2.87 16.95
C PRO A 43 -15.76 1.47 16.59
N VAL A 44 -14.73 1.41 15.75
CA VAL A 44 -14.11 0.17 15.27
C VAL A 44 -12.63 0.18 15.63
N ASP A 45 -12.11 -0.98 16.05
CA ASP A 45 -10.69 -1.15 16.32
C ASP A 45 -9.81 -0.76 15.14
N ARG A 46 -8.77 0.02 15.41
CA ARG A 46 -7.82 0.50 14.40
C ARG A 46 -7.18 -0.65 13.61
N ARG A 47 -7.01 -1.82 14.22
CA ARG A 47 -6.52 -3.04 13.54
C ARG A 47 -7.49 -3.52 12.47
N THR A 48 -8.78 -3.55 12.77
CA THR A 48 -9.86 -3.93 11.84
C THR A 48 -9.97 -2.91 10.71
N ILE A 49 -9.95 -1.61 11.05
CA ILE A 49 -9.96 -0.54 10.04
C ILE A 49 -8.77 -0.68 9.09
N ARG A 50 -7.56 -0.95 9.62
CA ARG A 50 -6.37 -1.18 8.80
C ARG A 50 -6.51 -2.40 7.89
N SER A 51 -7.05 -3.50 8.42
CA SER A 51 -7.27 -4.71 7.64
C SER A 51 -8.23 -4.45 6.47
N VAL A 52 -9.35 -3.79 6.74
CA VAL A 52 -10.34 -3.46 5.71
C VAL A 52 -9.77 -2.48 4.69
N ALA A 53 -9.12 -1.40 5.13
CA ALA A 53 -8.51 -0.42 4.22
C ALA A 53 -7.43 -1.05 3.31
N LEU A 54 -6.60 -1.95 3.83
CA LEU A 54 -5.61 -2.67 3.04
C LEU A 54 -6.27 -3.59 2.00
N HIS A 55 -7.33 -4.29 2.40
CA HIS A 55 -8.09 -5.15 1.48
C HIS A 55 -8.75 -4.32 0.38
N CYS A 56 -9.40 -3.20 0.72
CA CYS A 56 -9.99 -2.29 -0.26
C CYS A 56 -8.94 -1.70 -1.22
N HIS A 57 -7.77 -1.33 -0.71
CA HIS A 57 -6.67 -0.86 -1.55
C HIS A 57 -6.21 -1.93 -2.55
N THR A 58 -6.07 -3.18 -2.09
CA THR A 58 -5.65 -4.30 -2.94
C THR A 58 -6.71 -4.65 -3.99
N ASP A 59 -7.99 -4.67 -3.61
CA ASP A 59 -9.12 -4.90 -4.53
C ASP A 59 -9.14 -3.84 -5.64
N LEU A 60 -8.99 -2.56 -5.27
CA LEU A 60 -9.05 -1.44 -6.20
C LEU A 60 -7.81 -1.37 -7.10
N THR A 61 -6.61 -1.63 -6.58
CA THR A 61 -5.40 -1.70 -7.41
C THR A 61 -5.44 -2.88 -8.37
N SER A 62 -5.93 -4.05 -7.92
CA SER A 62 -6.13 -5.22 -8.78
C SER A 62 -7.19 -4.96 -9.86
N GLY A 63 -8.18 -4.11 -9.57
CA GLY A 63 -9.20 -3.67 -10.53
C GLY A 63 -8.73 -2.59 -11.52
N ASN A 64 -7.44 -2.26 -11.54
CA ASN A 64 -6.88 -1.14 -12.33
C ASN A 64 -7.56 0.21 -12.04
N ALA A 65 -7.99 0.44 -10.79
CA ALA A 65 -8.55 1.73 -10.41
C ALA A 65 -7.52 2.85 -10.63
N PRO A 66 -7.95 4.03 -11.13
CA PRO A 66 -7.03 5.11 -11.39
C PRO A 66 -6.38 5.58 -10.08
N PRO A 67 -5.04 5.73 -10.04
CA PRO A 67 -4.32 6.10 -8.81
C PRO A 67 -4.78 7.46 -8.25
N ALA A 68 -5.24 8.37 -9.12
CA ALA A 68 -5.77 9.68 -8.74
C ALA A 68 -7.05 9.61 -7.88
N ALA A 69 -7.85 8.54 -7.99
CA ALA A 69 -9.06 8.35 -7.20
C ALA A 69 -8.92 7.24 -6.14
N LEU A 70 -7.78 6.56 -6.10
CA LEU A 70 -7.58 5.38 -5.27
C LEU A 70 -7.77 5.68 -3.78
N ASP A 71 -7.26 6.83 -3.31
CA ASP A 71 -7.40 7.25 -1.92
C ASP A 71 -8.87 7.44 -1.51
N GLU A 72 -9.64 8.16 -2.33
CA GLU A 72 -11.06 8.40 -2.08
C GLU A 72 -11.88 7.10 -2.15
N LEU A 73 -11.61 6.26 -3.16
CA LEU A 73 -12.30 5.00 -3.35
C LEU A 73 -12.01 4.03 -2.21
N VAL A 74 -10.75 3.94 -1.74
CA VAL A 74 -10.38 3.13 -0.57
C VAL A 74 -11.11 3.62 0.67
N GLU A 75 -11.16 4.92 0.91
CA GLU A 75 -11.85 5.50 2.06
C GLU A 75 -13.35 5.20 2.02
N ARG A 76 -14.01 5.46 0.89
CA ARG A 76 -15.46 5.25 0.72
C ARG A 76 -15.83 3.77 0.85
N LEU A 77 -15.07 2.88 0.20
CA LEU A 77 -15.33 1.44 0.25
C LEU A 77 -15.06 0.87 1.66
N ALA A 78 -13.98 1.28 2.31
CA ALA A 78 -13.67 0.85 3.68
C ALA A 78 -14.74 1.33 4.67
N ARG A 79 -15.17 2.60 4.56
CA ARG A 79 -16.25 3.15 5.39
C ARG A 79 -17.56 2.38 5.19
N LEU A 80 -17.91 2.06 3.94
CA LEU A 80 -19.10 1.28 3.62
C LEU A 80 -19.03 -0.11 4.27
N ARG A 81 -17.96 -0.88 4.04
CA ARG A 81 -17.79 -2.23 4.61
C ARG A 81 -17.79 -2.22 6.14
N LEU A 82 -17.18 -1.21 6.76
CA LEU A 82 -17.15 -1.08 8.23
C LEU A 82 -18.52 -0.70 8.81
N THR A 83 -19.21 0.24 8.17
CA THR A 83 -20.56 0.64 8.59
C THR A 83 -21.54 -0.50 8.40
N ASP A 84 -21.41 -1.26 7.31
CA ASP A 84 -22.19 -2.46 7.06
C ASP A 84 -21.88 -3.53 8.10
N ALA A 85 -20.62 -3.75 8.47
CA ALA A 85 -20.27 -4.67 9.56
C ALA A 85 -20.83 -4.24 10.93
N LEU A 86 -20.96 -2.94 11.19
CA LEU A 86 -21.59 -2.41 12.41
C LEU A 86 -23.11 -2.58 12.39
N ARG A 87 -23.76 -2.32 11.25
CA ARG A 87 -25.22 -2.50 11.06
C ARG A 87 -25.61 -3.98 11.00
N GLY A 88 -24.77 -4.76 10.34
CA GLY A 88 -24.79 -6.20 10.15
C GLY A 88 -24.20 -6.99 11.32
N ARG A 89 -24.11 -6.40 12.52
CA ARG A 89 -24.13 -7.17 13.78
C ARG A 89 -25.57 -7.27 14.34
N PRO A 90 -26.49 -8.05 13.73
CA PRO A 90 -27.83 -8.29 14.29
C PRO A 90 -27.87 -9.37 15.39
N ASN A 91 -26.81 -9.58 16.18
CA ASN A 91 -26.48 -10.85 16.85
C ASN A 91 -26.06 -11.92 15.84
N GLN A 92 -24.75 -12.10 15.64
CA GLN A 92 -24.28 -13.40 15.19
C GLN A 92 -24.44 -14.37 16.37
N ARG A 93 -25.63 -15.00 16.41
CA ARG A 93 -25.98 -16.21 17.15
C ARG A 93 -25.07 -17.37 16.73
#